data_AF-A0A7J5CHE8-F1
#
_entry.id   AF-A0A7J5CHE8-F1
#
_cell.length_a   1.000
_cell.length_b   1.000
_cell.length_c   1.000
_cell.angle_alpha   90.00
_cell.angle_beta   90.00
_cell.angle_gamma   90.00
#
_symmetry.space_group_name_H-M   'P 1'
#
loop_
_entity.id
_entity.type
_entity.pdbx_description
1 polymer ?
#
loop_
_entity_poly.entity_id
_entity_poly.type
_entity_poly.pdbx_seq_one_letter_code
_entity_poly.pdbx_strand_id
1 'polypeptide(L)'
;MRARGFAALMAGAVVVAGTVLAPTGASAAEKVVLSKGHTDAVDVHYEGGALSLKVHDDTVSPSVTRDPADVTFQALPESAMAVPNDPRFAFLGPAGSQVWLLPMTQDPDLLWPGWNTTTLDSGVFEGDKVRLSLVDVQGPGNVTLFTQDSFGGPIIKFRSDDGLPDAIDVPVHTHAHSNWAFSALGNYTLKFQADATLTNGTTVSTGPVDYSFVVGALSGGGPEVSLSISGMAEDEYQPNDTVTLNAVQTPQTELNHYHWFSRCPGADDWTIIAGEAGASYSFTATRELNACEYVVKLYDDDHAVTATSEPVTLWVAFPPEPGTSQTITASIDETQGSLVISVDPDDRAVVLPPAQLAAGGDRWESTGELRPVTVTDTRAGQPGWSASGQIPADFTGPNGATFSAGYLGWTPRVLAQGSGQGVVAGPEVTPYVVGTGGGLGNSAVLGTAPGGAGRGTAQLGAGLRLSVPTETAAGTYTATLTLTAI
;
A
#
# COMPACT_ATOMS: atom_id res chain seq x y z
N MET A 1 -64.41 -53.15 41.06
CA MET A 1 -64.83 -52.97 39.65
C MET A 1 -64.30 -51.63 39.16
N ARG A 2 -63.94 -51.56 37.87
CA ARG A 2 -63.52 -50.40 37.06
C ARG A 2 -64.47 -49.18 37.26
N ALA A 3 -64.18 -47.90 37.00
CA ALA A 3 -63.24 -47.23 36.11
C ALA A 3 -63.19 -45.70 36.42
N ARG A 4 -62.05 -45.06 36.09
CA ARG A 4 -61.81 -43.77 35.40
C ARG A 4 -62.65 -42.50 35.72
N GLY A 5 -61.94 -41.36 35.81
CA GLY A 5 -62.45 -40.04 35.37
C GLY A 5 -61.62 -38.85 35.83
N PHE A 6 -61.08 -38.08 34.87
CA PHE A 6 -60.21 -36.90 35.00
C PHE A 6 -60.86 -35.71 35.74
N ALA A 7 -60.05 -34.94 36.47
CA ALA A 7 -60.32 -33.53 36.77
C ALA A 7 -59.01 -32.72 36.75
N ALA A 8 -58.93 -31.78 35.82
CA ALA A 8 -57.87 -30.79 35.72
C ALA A 8 -58.06 -29.69 36.77
N LEU A 9 -56.99 -29.35 37.49
CA LEU A 9 -56.95 -28.21 38.41
C LEU A 9 -55.89 -27.22 37.89
N MET A 10 -56.37 -26.05 37.48
CA MET A 10 -55.57 -24.88 37.12
C MET A 10 -54.88 -24.36 38.39
N ALA A 11 -53.55 -24.30 38.36
CA ALA A 11 -52.73 -23.65 39.37
C ALA A 11 -51.71 -22.73 38.69
N GLY A 12 -51.47 -21.57 39.30
CA GLY A 12 -50.35 -20.68 38.99
C GLY A 12 -50.79 -19.34 38.40
N ALA A 13 -50.25 -18.19 38.80
CA ALA A 13 -49.12 -17.95 39.69
C ALA A 13 -49.19 -16.49 40.18
N VAL A 14 -48.77 -16.27 41.43
CA VAL A 14 -48.46 -14.95 41.97
C VAL A 14 -47.14 -14.49 41.34
N VAL A 15 -47.16 -13.36 40.65
CA VAL A 15 -45.96 -12.74 40.08
C VAL A 15 -45.26 -11.96 41.20
N VAL A 16 -44.13 -12.48 41.69
CA VAL A 16 -43.18 -11.73 42.51
C VAL A 16 -42.23 -11.02 41.56
N ALA A 17 -42.29 -9.70 41.52
CA ALA A 17 -41.36 -8.88 40.75
C ALA A 17 -39.98 -8.87 41.45
N GLY A 18 -39.07 -9.73 40.97
CA GLY A 18 -37.66 -9.69 41.35
C GLY A 18 -36.96 -8.56 40.60
N THR A 19 -36.43 -7.57 41.32
CA THR A 19 -35.47 -6.61 40.79
C THR A 19 -34.19 -7.35 40.42
N VAL A 20 -33.95 -7.52 39.12
CA VAL A 20 -32.67 -7.98 38.58
C VAL A 20 -31.70 -6.81 38.71
N LEU A 21 -30.81 -6.86 39.71
CA LEU A 21 -29.60 -6.04 39.72
C LEU A 21 -28.71 -6.56 38.58
N ALA A 22 -28.65 -5.81 37.49
CA ALA A 22 -27.67 -6.06 36.45
C ALA A 22 -26.26 -5.97 37.06
N PRO A 23 -25.35 -6.90 36.75
CA PRO A 23 -23.96 -6.77 37.19
C PRO A 23 -23.40 -5.49 36.59
N THR A 24 -22.83 -4.64 37.45
CA THR A 24 -22.01 -3.50 37.03
C THR A 24 -20.90 -4.05 36.13
N GLY A 25 -20.89 -3.67 34.86
CA GLY A 25 -19.80 -4.02 33.96
C GLY A 25 -18.49 -3.60 34.61
N ALA A 26 -17.53 -4.53 34.67
CA ALA A 26 -16.15 -4.17 34.99
C ALA A 26 -15.72 -3.13 33.96
N SER A 27 -15.40 -1.93 34.43
CA SER A 27 -14.71 -0.94 33.59
C SER A 27 -13.43 -1.62 33.12
N ALA A 28 -13.23 -1.74 31.80
CA ALA A 28 -11.91 -2.05 31.28
C ALA A 28 -10.96 -0.99 31.86
N ALA A 29 -9.89 -1.41 32.52
CA ALA A 29 -8.85 -0.49 32.93
C ALA A 29 -8.29 0.17 31.67
N GLU A 30 -8.06 1.48 31.74
CA GLU A 30 -7.43 2.22 30.65
C GLU A 30 -5.98 1.74 30.51
N LYS A 31 -5.59 1.33 29.30
CA LYS A 31 -4.20 0.96 29.01
C LYS A 31 -3.33 2.20 29.13
N VAL A 32 -2.26 2.13 29.92
CA VAL A 32 -1.34 3.24 30.17
C VAL A 32 -0.03 3.02 29.43
N VAL A 33 0.48 4.10 28.84
CA VAL A 33 1.82 4.15 28.26
C VAL A 33 2.78 4.73 29.29
N LEU A 34 3.88 4.03 29.56
CA LEU A 34 4.99 4.54 30.36
C LEU A 34 6.19 4.79 29.43
N SER A 35 6.52 6.06 29.19
CA SER A 35 7.60 6.46 28.27
C SER A 35 8.76 7.20 28.94
N LYS A 36 8.55 7.74 30.15
CA LYS A 36 9.55 8.45 30.95
C LYS A 36 9.34 8.18 32.44
N GLY A 37 10.39 8.34 33.24
CA GLY A 37 10.32 8.24 34.70
C GLY A 37 10.64 6.85 35.24
N HIS A 38 10.59 6.73 36.57
CA HIS A 38 10.89 5.48 37.28
C HIS A 38 9.72 4.49 37.17
N THR A 39 10.05 3.23 36.89
CA THR A 39 9.11 2.12 37.04
C THR A 39 9.84 0.84 37.39
N ASP A 40 9.28 0.05 38.30
CA ASP A 40 9.69 -1.34 38.43
C ASP A 40 8.81 -2.17 37.49
N ALA A 41 9.31 -2.35 36.26
CA ALA A 41 8.60 -3.06 35.21
C ALA A 41 8.27 -4.49 35.66
N VAL A 42 9.19 -5.18 36.35
CA VAL A 42 8.93 -6.51 36.91
C VAL A 42 8.94 -6.44 38.43
N ASP A 43 7.78 -6.19 39.03
CA ASP A 43 7.59 -6.14 40.47
C ASP A 43 6.97 -7.46 40.98
N VAL A 44 7.69 -8.18 41.84
CA VAL A 44 7.32 -9.52 42.30
C VAL A 44 6.57 -9.41 43.62
N HIS A 45 5.32 -9.89 43.63
CA HIS A 45 4.46 -9.90 44.80
C HIS A 45 4.19 -11.32 45.28
N TYR A 46 4.00 -11.47 46.59
CA TYR A 46 3.58 -12.73 47.20
C TYR A 46 2.48 -12.49 48.24
N GLU A 47 1.26 -12.90 47.89
CA GLU A 47 0.09 -12.72 48.75
C GLU A 47 -0.79 -13.97 48.72
N GLY A 48 -1.40 -14.31 49.85
CA GLY A 48 -2.35 -15.44 49.92
C GLY A 48 -1.78 -16.81 49.52
N GLY A 49 -0.45 -16.97 49.54
CA GLY A 49 0.22 -18.21 49.12
C GLY A 49 0.55 -18.30 47.63
N ALA A 50 0.39 -17.22 46.86
CA ALA A 50 0.63 -17.19 45.43
C ALA A 50 1.60 -16.06 45.04
N LEU A 51 2.47 -16.33 44.06
CA LEU A 51 3.28 -15.31 43.42
C LEU A 51 2.47 -14.60 42.33
N SER A 52 2.74 -13.32 42.12
CA SER A 52 2.28 -12.58 40.93
C SER A 52 3.33 -11.58 40.47
N LEU A 53 3.31 -11.25 39.17
CA LEU A 53 4.10 -10.16 38.60
C LEU A 53 3.19 -8.95 38.36
N LYS A 54 3.66 -7.78 38.76
CA LYS A 54 3.00 -6.48 38.61
C LYS A 54 3.98 -5.44 38.07
N VAL A 55 3.47 -4.24 37.84
CA VAL A 55 4.27 -3.04 37.51
C VAL A 55 4.12 -2.06 38.65
N HIS A 56 5.24 -1.60 39.24
CA HIS A 56 5.23 -0.43 40.12
C HIS A 56 5.43 0.82 39.25
N ASP A 57 4.42 1.69 39.21
CA ASP A 57 4.42 2.91 38.42
C ASP A 57 4.60 4.13 39.32
N ASP A 58 5.84 4.63 39.37
CA ASP A 58 6.24 5.86 40.05
C ASP A 58 6.17 7.11 39.15
N THR A 59 5.62 7.00 37.94
CA THR A 59 5.44 8.14 37.03
C THR A 59 4.28 9.05 37.45
N VAL A 60 3.39 8.55 38.33
CA VAL A 60 2.26 9.28 38.89
C VAL A 60 2.40 9.44 40.41
N SER A 61 1.70 10.43 40.98
CA SER A 61 1.72 10.69 42.42
C SER A 61 0.30 10.70 43.02
N PRO A 62 0.00 9.84 44.01
CA PRO A 62 0.86 8.78 44.55
C PRO A 62 1.15 7.68 43.52
N SER A 63 2.20 6.90 43.74
CA SER A 63 2.52 5.78 42.86
C SER A 63 1.47 4.69 42.93
N VAL A 64 1.37 3.91 41.84
CA VAL A 64 0.32 2.91 41.67
C VAL A 64 0.89 1.57 41.22
N THR A 65 0.27 0.48 41.68
CA THR A 65 0.55 -0.87 41.15
C THR A 65 -0.40 -1.15 40.00
N ARG A 66 0.14 -1.54 38.84
CA ARG A 66 -0.63 -1.87 37.63
C ARG A 66 -0.51 -3.33 37.27
N ASP A 67 -1.51 -3.83 36.54
CA ASP A 67 -1.40 -5.11 35.86
C ASP A 67 -0.52 -4.96 34.60
N PRO A 68 0.45 -5.85 34.34
CA PRO A 68 1.29 -5.78 33.13
C PRO A 68 0.47 -5.75 31.83
N ALA A 69 -0.71 -6.37 31.79
CA ALA A 69 -1.58 -6.37 30.62
C ALA A 69 -2.16 -4.98 30.26
N ASP A 70 -2.18 -4.07 31.24
CA ASP A 70 -2.69 -2.71 31.11
C ASP A 70 -1.57 -1.69 30.87
N VAL A 71 -0.32 -2.14 30.70
CA VAL A 71 0.85 -1.26 30.53
C VAL A 71 1.54 -1.50 29.20
N THR A 72 1.86 -0.41 28.51
CA THR A 72 2.78 -0.41 27.37
C THR A 72 4.02 0.42 27.74
N PHE A 73 5.17 -0.22 27.80
CA PHE A 73 6.45 0.45 28.05
C PHE A 73 6.98 0.99 26.72
N GLN A 74 7.35 2.26 26.66
CA GLN A 74 7.91 2.85 25.45
C GLN A 74 9.40 3.16 25.64
N ALA A 75 10.24 2.57 24.79
CA ALA A 75 11.58 3.09 24.54
C ALA A 75 11.49 4.17 23.48
N LEU A 76 11.55 5.44 23.91
CA LEU A 76 11.43 6.60 23.03
C LEU A 76 12.48 6.59 21.90
N PRO A 77 12.22 7.19 20.72
CA PRO A 77 13.21 7.33 19.65
C PRO A 77 14.57 7.88 20.13
N GLU A 78 14.54 8.79 21.11
CA GLU A 78 15.67 9.45 21.75
C GLU A 78 16.58 8.50 22.53
N SER A 79 16.10 7.29 22.86
CA SER A 79 16.93 6.23 23.47
C SER A 79 17.92 5.58 22.48
N ALA A 80 17.87 5.97 21.21
CA ALA A 80 18.78 5.49 20.18
C ALA A 80 20.24 5.83 20.49
N MET A 81 21.11 4.83 20.40
CA MET A 81 22.56 5.01 20.48
C MET A 81 23.30 4.07 19.52
N ALA A 82 24.51 4.45 19.14
CA ALA A 82 25.40 3.58 18.39
C ALA A 82 26.09 2.57 19.33
N VAL A 83 26.16 1.30 18.91
CA VAL A 83 26.93 0.28 19.62
C VAL A 83 28.39 0.72 19.71
N PRO A 84 28.99 0.79 20.91
CA PRO A 84 30.38 1.20 21.08
C PRO A 84 31.36 0.33 20.28
N ASN A 85 32.42 0.94 19.76
CA ASN A 85 33.54 0.20 19.19
C ASN A 85 34.47 -0.37 20.28
N ASP A 86 33.88 -1.16 21.18
CA ASP A 86 34.55 -1.88 22.26
C ASP A 86 34.11 -3.35 22.19
N PRO A 87 35.03 -4.32 22.03
CA PRO A 87 34.70 -5.74 21.92
C PRO A 87 33.84 -6.28 23.07
N ARG A 88 33.87 -5.65 24.25
CA ARG A 88 33.03 -6.03 25.39
C ARG A 88 31.54 -5.86 25.11
N PHE A 89 31.16 -4.95 24.21
CA PHE A 89 29.77 -4.64 23.85
C PHE A 89 29.32 -5.24 22.51
N ALA A 90 30.15 -6.10 21.90
CA ALA A 90 29.85 -6.71 20.61
C ALA A 90 28.58 -7.60 20.61
N PHE A 91 28.09 -8.00 21.78
CA PHE A 91 26.82 -8.72 21.93
C PHE A 91 25.58 -7.85 21.61
N LEU A 92 25.71 -6.52 21.57
CA LEU A 92 24.62 -5.62 21.18
C LEU A 92 24.47 -5.51 19.65
N GLY A 93 25.48 -5.95 18.89
CA GLY A 93 25.52 -5.84 17.44
C GLY A 93 26.89 -5.35 16.91
N PRO A 94 27.01 -5.15 15.60
CA PRO A 94 28.21 -4.57 14.99
C PRO A 94 28.53 -3.18 15.55
N ALA A 95 29.81 -2.86 15.76
CA ALA A 95 30.21 -1.52 16.18
C ALA A 95 29.65 -0.45 15.23
N GLY A 96 29.02 0.59 15.79
CA GLY A 96 28.36 1.66 15.03
C GLY A 96 26.94 1.35 14.55
N SER A 97 26.44 0.12 14.68
CA SER A 97 25.00 -0.14 14.43
C SER A 97 24.14 0.51 15.51
N GLN A 98 22.88 0.77 15.20
CA GLN A 98 21.97 1.45 16.13
C GLN A 98 21.24 0.44 17.03
N VAL A 99 21.10 0.79 18.31
CA VAL A 99 20.25 0.12 19.29
C VAL A 99 19.46 1.17 20.08
N TRP A 100 18.37 0.77 20.71
CA TRP A 100 17.58 1.62 21.61
C TRP A 100 17.80 1.15 23.03
N LEU A 101 18.37 2.00 23.89
CA LEU A 101 18.80 1.63 25.23
C LEU A 101 18.05 2.44 26.29
N LEU A 102 17.31 1.75 27.15
CA LEU A 102 16.87 2.31 28.42
C LEU A 102 17.99 2.11 29.45
N PRO A 103 18.63 3.18 29.95
CA PRO A 103 19.88 3.07 30.71
C PRO A 103 19.66 2.60 32.15
N MET A 104 20.63 1.87 32.70
CA MET A 104 20.61 1.46 34.12
C MET A 104 20.75 2.65 35.07
N THR A 105 21.41 3.72 34.62
CA THR A 105 21.49 5.00 35.33
C THR A 105 20.35 5.87 34.83
N GLN A 106 19.58 6.45 35.75
CA GLN A 106 18.40 7.24 35.39
C GLN A 106 18.77 8.40 34.46
N ASP A 107 18.08 8.44 33.32
CA ASP A 107 17.97 9.60 32.45
C ASP A 107 16.55 10.17 32.62
N PRO A 108 16.39 11.43 33.04
CA PRO A 108 15.05 12.01 33.27
C PRO A 108 14.19 12.07 32.00
N ASP A 109 14.80 12.02 30.81
CA ASP A 109 14.09 12.09 29.54
C ASP A 109 13.69 10.72 28.99
N LEU A 110 14.06 9.63 29.67
CA LEU A 110 13.76 8.27 29.26
C LEU A 110 13.05 7.49 30.36
N LEU A 111 12.42 6.37 29.97
CA LEU A 111 11.88 5.41 30.92
C LEU A 111 13.03 4.72 31.67
N TRP A 112 12.87 4.52 32.97
CA TRP A 112 13.87 3.88 33.82
C TRP A 112 13.31 2.58 34.44
N PRO A 113 13.24 1.48 33.66
CA PRO A 113 12.65 0.22 34.10
C PRO A 113 13.62 -0.63 34.94
N GLY A 114 13.08 -1.25 35.99
CA GLY A 114 13.79 -2.18 36.87
C GLY A 114 13.00 -3.44 37.23
N TRP A 115 13.52 -4.16 38.22
CA TRP A 115 12.79 -5.22 38.92
C TRP A 115 12.86 -5.02 40.44
N ASN A 116 11.80 -5.46 41.12
CA ASN A 116 11.58 -5.20 42.54
C ASN A 116 11.08 -6.47 43.26
N THR A 117 11.66 -6.73 44.44
CA THR A 117 11.26 -7.78 45.40
C THR A 117 11.19 -7.24 46.83
N THR A 118 11.09 -5.92 46.99
CA THR A 118 11.15 -5.21 48.28
C THR A 118 10.02 -5.56 49.23
N THR A 119 8.86 -5.91 48.68
CA THR A 119 7.65 -6.33 49.39
C THR A 119 7.69 -7.79 49.85
N LEU A 120 8.65 -8.58 49.38
CA LEU A 120 8.78 -9.99 49.76
C LEU A 120 9.43 -10.12 51.14
N ASP A 121 8.76 -10.82 52.06
CA ASP A 121 9.25 -11.04 53.41
C ASP A 121 10.41 -12.05 53.47
N SER A 122 11.38 -11.77 54.36
CA SER A 122 12.43 -12.74 54.73
C SER A 122 11.85 -13.95 55.48
N GLY A 123 12.44 -15.13 55.28
CA GLY A 123 12.05 -16.39 55.91
C GLY A 123 10.90 -17.13 55.22
N VAL A 124 10.35 -16.59 54.14
CA VAL A 124 9.26 -17.20 53.36
C VAL A 124 9.78 -18.18 52.32
N PHE A 125 10.85 -17.79 51.61
CA PHE A 125 11.42 -18.53 50.49
C PHE A 125 12.72 -19.23 50.88
N GLU A 126 13.00 -20.38 50.26
CA GLU A 126 14.26 -21.08 50.42
C GLU A 126 15.43 -20.20 49.95
N GLY A 127 16.30 -19.84 50.89
CA GLY A 127 17.44 -18.96 50.62
C GLY A 127 17.05 -17.49 50.39
N ASP A 128 15.84 -17.07 50.79
CA ASP A 128 15.37 -15.68 50.71
C ASP A 128 15.55 -15.07 49.32
N LYS A 129 15.12 -15.82 48.31
CA LYS A 129 15.25 -15.43 46.90
C LYS A 129 14.10 -15.97 46.04
N VAL A 130 13.90 -15.31 44.91
CA VAL A 130 13.04 -15.77 43.81
C VAL A 130 13.89 -15.91 42.55
N ARG A 131 13.55 -16.87 41.69
CA ARG A 131 14.15 -16.98 40.36
C ARG A 131 13.30 -16.18 39.38
N LEU A 132 13.89 -15.14 38.79
CA LEU A 132 13.27 -14.36 37.71
C LEU A 132 13.81 -14.83 36.37
N SER A 133 12.92 -15.15 35.43
CA SER A 133 13.27 -15.67 34.11
C SER A 133 12.66 -14.81 33.00
N LEU A 134 13.43 -14.55 31.93
CA LEU A 134 12.90 -14.13 30.64
C LEU A 134 12.66 -15.41 29.83
N VAL A 135 11.40 -15.75 29.57
CA VAL A 135 11.03 -17.05 28.99
C VAL A 135 10.83 -17.01 27.48
N ASP A 136 10.44 -15.86 26.95
CA ASP A 136 10.22 -15.67 25.51
C ASP A 136 10.30 -14.18 25.15
N VAL A 137 10.67 -13.89 23.90
CA VAL A 137 10.68 -12.55 23.31
C VAL A 137 10.12 -12.64 21.89
N GLN A 138 9.06 -11.86 21.64
CA GLN A 138 8.44 -11.73 20.34
C GLN A 138 8.61 -10.29 19.87
N GLY A 139 9.21 -10.08 18.71
CA GLY A 139 9.42 -8.73 18.17
C GLY A 139 10.39 -8.72 16.98
N PRO A 140 10.63 -7.54 16.39
CA PRO A 140 11.44 -7.38 15.17
C PRO A 140 12.95 -7.48 15.39
N GLY A 141 13.43 -7.51 16.64
CA GLY A 141 14.85 -7.53 16.96
C GLY A 141 15.17 -8.31 18.25
N ASN A 142 16.43 -8.27 18.63
CA ASN A 142 16.94 -8.89 19.85
C ASN A 142 16.79 -7.92 21.03
N VAL A 143 16.49 -8.49 22.19
CA VAL A 143 16.47 -7.83 23.49
C VAL A 143 17.60 -8.36 24.35
N THR A 144 18.37 -7.46 24.96
CA THR A 144 19.40 -7.79 25.96
C THR A 144 19.26 -6.90 27.19
N LEU A 145 19.22 -7.52 28.37
CA LEU A 145 19.28 -6.84 29.66
C LEU A 145 20.65 -7.09 30.30
N PHE A 146 21.35 -6.03 30.67
CA PHE A 146 22.68 -6.15 31.28
C PHE A 146 22.97 -5.02 32.27
N THR A 147 23.72 -5.34 33.31
CA THR A 147 24.29 -4.35 34.24
C THR A 147 25.75 -4.11 33.88
N GLN A 148 26.44 -3.24 34.63
CA GLN A 148 27.89 -3.06 34.50
C GLN A 148 28.60 -3.36 35.82
N ASP A 149 29.82 -3.87 35.74
CA ASP A 149 30.75 -3.94 36.88
C ASP A 149 31.34 -2.55 37.19
N SER A 150 32.15 -2.47 38.26
CA SER A 150 32.77 -1.21 38.69
C SER A 150 33.78 -0.61 37.68
N PHE A 151 34.18 -1.36 36.66
CA PHE A 151 35.08 -0.93 35.58
C PHE A 151 34.32 -0.71 34.25
N GLY A 152 32.99 -0.71 34.27
CA GLY A 152 32.13 -0.54 33.10
C GLY A 152 32.02 -1.78 32.21
N GLY A 153 32.51 -2.94 32.67
CA GLY A 153 32.35 -4.22 31.97
C GLY A 153 30.90 -4.71 32.03
N PRO A 154 30.29 -5.13 30.92
CA PRO A 154 28.89 -5.57 30.90
C PRO A 154 28.72 -6.93 31.59
N ILE A 155 27.69 -7.05 32.41
CA ILE A 155 27.24 -8.29 33.05
C ILE A 155 25.84 -8.60 32.52
N ILE A 156 25.76 -9.55 31.58
CA ILE A 156 24.49 -9.96 30.96
C ILE A 156 23.58 -10.62 32.00
N LYS A 157 22.29 -10.27 31.96
CA LYS A 157 21.22 -10.85 32.78
C LYS A 157 20.28 -11.69 31.95
N PHE A 158 19.86 -11.14 30.82
CA PHE A 158 19.00 -11.83 29.86
C PHE A 158 19.42 -11.46 28.45
N ARG A 159 19.43 -12.43 27.55
CA ARG A 159 19.71 -12.22 26.14
C ARG A 159 18.83 -13.16 25.32
N SER A 160 18.19 -12.62 24.30
CA SER A 160 17.21 -13.37 23.49
C SER A 160 17.82 -14.06 22.27
N ASP A 161 19.08 -13.75 21.94
CA ASP A 161 19.74 -14.23 20.72
C ASP A 161 20.66 -15.45 20.93
N ASP A 162 20.83 -15.91 22.17
CA ASP A 162 21.53 -17.14 22.53
C ASP A 162 20.60 -18.25 23.06
N GLY A 163 19.28 -18.03 22.96
CA GLY A 163 18.24 -18.96 23.36
C GLY A 163 17.61 -18.58 24.70
N LEU A 164 16.35 -19.00 24.90
CA LEU A 164 15.58 -18.75 26.12
C LEU A 164 15.06 -20.09 26.69
N PRO A 165 14.78 -20.19 27.99
CA PRO A 165 14.77 -19.13 28.99
C PRO A 165 16.16 -18.77 29.54
N ASP A 166 16.35 -17.48 29.83
CA ASP A 166 17.42 -17.00 30.71
C ASP A 166 16.86 -16.73 32.11
N ALA A 167 17.66 -16.93 33.16
CA ALA A 167 17.20 -16.79 34.53
C ALA A 167 18.27 -16.24 35.48
N ILE A 168 17.84 -15.42 36.43
CA ILE A 168 18.65 -14.91 37.54
C ILE A 168 17.98 -15.20 38.88
N ASP A 169 18.78 -15.48 39.90
CA ASP A 169 18.31 -15.53 41.27
C ASP A 169 18.32 -14.12 41.87
N VAL A 170 17.16 -13.62 42.30
CA VAL A 170 16.96 -12.30 42.87
C VAL A 170 16.65 -12.45 44.37
N PRO A 171 17.51 -11.95 45.27
CA PRO A 171 17.22 -11.93 46.70
C PRO A 171 15.93 -11.14 46.99
N VAL A 172 15.21 -11.49 48.05
CA VAL A 172 14.16 -10.61 48.61
C VAL A 172 14.77 -9.28 49.04
N HIS A 173 13.96 -8.23 49.15
CA HIS A 173 14.44 -6.89 49.48
C HIS A 173 15.37 -6.26 48.43
N THR A 174 15.24 -6.67 47.17
CA THR A 174 16.02 -6.11 46.05
C THR A 174 15.22 -5.05 45.29
N HIS A 175 15.85 -3.91 45.04
CA HIS A 175 15.45 -2.91 44.04
C HIS A 175 16.62 -2.75 43.07
N ALA A 176 16.44 -3.10 41.80
CA ALA A 176 17.52 -3.01 40.83
C ALA A 176 17.06 -2.49 39.46
N HIS A 177 17.96 -1.75 38.82
CA HIS A 177 17.84 -1.30 37.43
C HIS A 177 18.97 -1.91 36.58
N SER A 178 18.69 -2.09 35.30
CA SER A 178 19.65 -2.60 34.32
C SER A 178 19.52 -1.83 33.02
N ASN A 179 20.45 -2.03 32.09
CA ASN A 179 20.31 -1.49 30.75
C ASN A 179 19.42 -2.43 29.94
N TRP A 180 18.38 -1.91 29.31
CA TRP A 180 17.50 -2.67 28.42
C TRP A 180 17.77 -2.24 26.99
N ALA A 181 18.40 -3.10 26.19
CA ALA A 181 18.77 -2.83 24.82
C ALA A 181 17.85 -3.57 23.85
N PHE A 182 17.34 -2.85 22.85
CA PHE A 182 16.56 -3.39 21.73
C PHE A 182 17.31 -3.14 20.43
N SER A 183 17.42 -4.15 19.56
CA SER A 183 18.18 -4.06 18.32
C SER A 183 17.38 -3.52 17.11
N ALA A 184 16.07 -3.33 17.24
CA ALA A 184 15.21 -2.82 16.17
C ALA A 184 14.00 -2.03 16.69
N LEU A 185 13.48 -1.11 15.88
CA LEU A 185 12.21 -0.42 16.12
C LEU A 185 11.02 -1.36 15.99
N GLY A 186 9.95 -1.10 16.75
CA GLY A 186 8.66 -1.78 16.63
C GLY A 186 8.11 -2.31 17.95
N ASN A 187 7.08 -3.16 17.84
CA ASN A 187 6.38 -3.71 19.01
C ASN A 187 7.03 -5.02 19.46
N TYR A 188 7.16 -5.17 20.78
CA TYR A 188 7.71 -6.34 21.43
C TYR A 188 6.76 -6.88 22.51
N THR A 189 6.74 -8.19 22.67
CA THR A 189 6.19 -8.85 23.85
C THR A 189 7.31 -9.64 24.52
N LEU A 190 7.68 -9.24 25.74
CA LEU A 190 8.62 -9.97 26.59
C LEU A 190 7.81 -10.78 27.58
N LYS A 191 8.12 -12.07 27.71
CA LYS A 191 7.46 -12.93 28.70
C LYS A 191 8.39 -13.15 29.89
N PHE A 192 7.97 -12.71 31.07
CA PHE A 192 8.70 -12.94 32.32
C PHE A 192 7.98 -13.97 33.19
N GLN A 193 8.73 -14.66 34.05
CA GLN A 193 8.20 -15.61 35.02
C GLN A 193 9.01 -15.53 36.31
N ALA A 194 8.32 -15.56 37.46
CA ALA A 194 8.95 -15.74 38.76
C ALA A 194 8.59 -17.09 39.38
N ASP A 195 9.61 -17.81 39.85
CA ASP A 195 9.49 -19.09 40.55
C ASP A 195 10.19 -19.03 41.90
N ALA A 196 9.63 -19.70 42.91
CA ALA A 196 10.29 -19.85 44.20
C ALA A 196 9.89 -21.16 44.89
N THR A 197 10.75 -21.62 45.80
CA THR A 197 10.43 -22.69 46.75
C THR A 197 10.19 -22.05 48.11
N LEU A 198 9.05 -22.31 48.73
CA LEU A 198 8.78 -21.88 50.11
C LEU A 198 9.63 -22.69 51.09
N THR A 199 9.87 -22.16 52.29
CA THR A 199 10.64 -22.87 53.35
C THR A 199 10.04 -24.20 53.80
N ASN A 200 8.77 -24.46 53.47
CA ASN A 200 8.09 -25.74 53.69
C ASN A 200 8.26 -26.74 52.52
N GLY A 201 9.02 -26.39 51.48
CA GLY A 201 9.27 -27.20 50.29
C GLY A 201 8.25 -27.08 49.15
N THR A 202 7.19 -26.28 49.32
CA THR A 202 6.19 -26.05 48.26
C THR A 202 6.76 -25.14 47.18
N THR A 203 6.66 -25.52 45.91
CA THR A 203 7.03 -24.66 44.78
C THR A 203 5.86 -23.79 44.36
N VAL A 204 6.12 -22.51 44.15
CA VAL A 204 5.16 -21.52 43.64
C VAL A 204 5.72 -20.86 42.38
N SER A 205 4.84 -20.53 41.44
CA SER A 205 5.18 -19.93 40.15
C SER A 205 4.10 -18.97 39.71
N THR A 206 4.50 -17.91 39.02
CA THR A 206 3.56 -17.01 38.33
C THR A 206 3.07 -17.60 37.01
N GLY A 207 3.80 -18.55 36.43
CA GLY A 207 3.77 -18.84 34.99
C GLY A 207 4.26 -17.65 34.15
N PRO A 208 4.30 -17.78 32.81
CA PRO A 208 4.67 -16.70 31.92
C PRO A 208 3.66 -15.54 31.95
N VAL A 209 4.16 -14.31 32.11
CA VAL A 209 3.39 -13.06 32.09
C VAL A 209 3.93 -12.16 30.98
N ASP A 210 3.02 -11.63 30.18
CA ASP A 210 3.35 -10.82 29.00
C ASP A 210 3.54 -9.35 29.37
N TYR A 211 4.62 -8.76 28.86
CA TYR A 211 4.95 -7.35 28.99
C TYR A 211 5.05 -6.73 27.59
N SER A 212 4.26 -5.69 27.35
CA SER A 212 4.20 -5.01 26.05
C SER A 212 5.20 -3.86 25.99
N PHE A 213 6.09 -3.88 25.01
CA PHE A 213 7.05 -2.82 24.75
C PHE A 213 6.87 -2.25 23.35
N VAL A 214 7.07 -0.94 23.20
CA VAL A 214 7.18 -0.27 21.90
C VAL A 214 8.52 0.45 21.83
N VAL A 215 9.28 0.20 20.77
CA VAL A 215 10.59 0.81 20.53
C VAL A 215 10.45 1.79 19.38
N GLY A 216 10.66 3.07 19.68
CA GLY A 216 10.45 4.19 18.78
C GLY A 216 9.11 4.88 18.97
N ALA A 217 8.60 5.47 17.89
CA ALA A 217 7.34 6.19 17.91
C ALA A 217 6.18 5.24 18.23
N LEU A 218 5.38 5.59 19.24
CA LEU A 218 4.08 4.96 19.43
C LEU A 218 3.19 5.35 18.27
N SER A 219 2.86 4.38 17.44
CA SER A 219 1.75 4.55 16.51
C SER A 219 0.45 4.54 17.34
N GLY A 220 -0.07 5.71 17.70
CA GLY A 220 -1.43 5.87 18.27
C GLY A 220 -1.54 6.13 19.78
N GLY A 221 -0.87 7.15 20.32
CA GLY A 221 -1.04 7.60 21.72
C GLY A 221 -2.01 8.78 21.94
N GLY A 222 -2.46 9.46 20.88
CA GLY A 222 -3.63 10.33 20.94
C GLY A 222 -4.91 9.55 20.65
N PRO A 223 -6.12 10.11 20.86
CA PRO A 223 -7.30 9.58 20.18
C PRO A 223 -6.92 9.37 18.70
N GLU A 224 -7.28 8.23 18.13
CA GLU A 224 -6.99 7.89 16.73
C GLU A 224 -7.67 8.93 15.83
N VAL A 225 -7.02 10.07 15.66
CA VAL A 225 -7.54 11.25 14.97
C VAL A 225 -6.97 11.23 13.58
N SER A 226 -7.81 10.85 12.62
CA SER A 226 -7.49 11.08 11.22
C SER A 226 -7.65 12.57 10.92
N LEU A 227 -6.77 13.09 10.08
CA LEU A 227 -6.76 14.49 9.67
C LEU A 227 -6.96 14.56 8.16
N SER A 228 -7.88 15.39 7.72
CA SER A 228 -8.15 15.62 6.30
C SER A 228 -8.22 17.12 6.01
N ILE A 229 -8.01 17.50 4.75
CA ILE A 229 -8.20 18.88 4.29
C ILE A 229 -9.52 18.95 3.53
N SER A 230 -10.35 19.94 3.87
CA SER A 230 -11.56 20.30 3.12
C SER A 230 -11.45 21.74 2.60
N GLY A 231 -12.25 22.09 1.60
CA GLY A 231 -12.30 23.45 1.04
C GLY A 231 -11.42 23.69 -0.19
N MET A 232 -10.61 22.71 -0.59
CA MET A 232 -9.97 22.70 -1.91
C MET A 232 -11.04 22.43 -2.98
N ALA A 233 -11.05 23.23 -4.04
CA ALA A 233 -11.92 23.03 -5.19
C ALA A 233 -11.53 21.74 -5.94
N GLU A 234 -12.54 21.07 -6.50
CA GLU A 234 -12.31 19.93 -7.42
C GLU A 234 -11.76 20.40 -8.78
N ASP A 235 -12.11 21.63 -9.18
CA ASP A 235 -11.69 22.32 -10.40
C ASP A 235 -10.62 23.40 -10.12
N GLU A 236 -10.16 24.11 -11.16
CA GLU A 236 -9.19 25.20 -11.03
C GLU A 236 -9.77 26.48 -10.39
N TYR A 237 -8.93 27.16 -9.60
CA TYR A 237 -9.19 28.52 -9.12
C TYR A 237 -8.81 29.54 -10.20
N GLN A 238 -9.56 30.65 -10.28
CA GLN A 238 -9.13 31.80 -11.06
C GLN A 238 -8.04 32.58 -10.31
N PRO A 239 -7.09 33.23 -11.01
CA PRO A 239 -6.13 34.11 -10.37
C PRO A 239 -6.84 35.19 -9.55
N ASN A 240 -6.38 35.39 -8.31
CA ASN A 240 -6.96 36.26 -7.27
C ASN A 240 -8.17 35.70 -6.52
N ASP A 241 -8.61 34.48 -6.81
CA ASP A 241 -9.58 33.82 -5.94
C ASP A 241 -8.98 33.55 -4.56
N THR A 242 -9.82 33.62 -3.52
CA THR A 242 -9.43 33.23 -2.18
C THR A 242 -9.62 31.72 -2.02
N VAL A 243 -8.52 31.02 -1.75
CA VAL A 243 -8.51 29.62 -1.33
C VAL A 243 -8.63 29.58 0.18
N THR A 244 -9.51 28.73 0.71
CA THR A 244 -9.64 28.49 2.17
C THR A 244 -9.64 27.00 2.43
N LEU A 245 -8.57 26.52 3.07
CA LEU A 245 -8.39 25.13 3.46
C LEU A 245 -8.73 24.98 4.95
N ASN A 246 -9.46 23.93 5.30
CA ASN A 246 -9.84 23.62 6.68
C ASN A 246 -9.37 22.22 7.05
N ALA A 247 -8.64 22.13 8.15
CA ALA A 247 -8.26 20.88 8.77
C ALA A 247 -9.48 20.26 9.47
N VAL A 248 -9.80 19.02 9.14
CA VAL A 248 -10.93 18.27 9.70
C VAL A 248 -10.41 17.04 10.42
N GLN A 249 -10.54 17.05 11.75
CA GLN A 249 -10.27 15.92 12.62
C GLN A 249 -11.44 14.93 12.62
N THR A 250 -11.14 13.63 12.57
CA THR A 250 -12.12 12.57 12.78
C THR A 250 -11.54 11.48 13.70
N PRO A 251 -12.06 11.30 14.92
CA PRO A 251 -13.08 12.14 15.58
C PRO A 251 -12.53 13.54 15.94
N GLN A 252 -13.42 14.49 16.26
CA GLN A 252 -12.99 15.80 16.78
C GLN A 252 -12.41 15.67 18.19
N THR A 253 -11.32 16.37 18.45
CA THR A 253 -10.57 16.34 19.72
C THR A 253 -10.33 17.76 20.24
N GLU A 254 -9.74 17.89 21.43
CA GLU A 254 -9.35 19.18 22.01
C GLU A 254 -8.04 19.75 21.40
N LEU A 255 -7.33 18.96 20.59
CA LEU A 255 -6.08 19.38 19.96
C LEU A 255 -6.34 20.53 18.98
N ASN A 256 -5.55 21.59 19.09
CA ASN A 256 -5.74 22.83 18.32
C ASN A 256 -4.46 23.40 17.72
N HIS A 257 -3.35 22.65 17.80
CA HIS A 257 -2.05 23.08 17.30
C HIS A 257 -1.79 22.50 15.90
N TYR A 258 -1.98 23.32 14.87
CA TYR A 258 -1.79 22.91 13.48
C TYR A 258 -0.51 23.52 12.93
N HIS A 259 0.08 22.90 11.90
CA HIS A 259 1.01 23.58 11.00
C HIS A 259 0.70 23.18 9.56
N TRP A 260 0.64 24.18 8.69
CA TRP A 260 0.44 23.98 7.25
C TRP A 260 1.78 23.92 6.52
N PHE A 261 1.87 23.06 5.53
CA PHE A 261 3.05 22.90 4.68
C PHE A 261 2.64 22.95 3.21
N SER A 262 3.52 23.48 2.38
CA SER A 262 3.38 23.45 0.92
C SER A 262 4.59 22.82 0.26
N ARG A 263 4.36 22.22 -0.91
CA ARG A 263 5.39 21.75 -1.82
C ARG A 263 4.99 22.10 -3.24
N CYS A 264 5.76 22.98 -3.87
CA CYS A 264 5.51 23.41 -5.24
C CYS A 264 6.34 22.59 -6.24
N PRO A 265 5.94 22.54 -7.53
CA PRO A 265 6.71 21.83 -8.54
C PRO A 265 8.18 22.29 -8.58
N GLY A 266 9.09 21.33 -8.53
CA GLY A 266 10.54 21.58 -8.49
C GLY A 266 11.14 21.77 -7.08
N ALA A 267 10.33 21.72 -6.02
CA ALA A 267 10.82 21.56 -4.65
C ALA A 267 10.89 20.08 -4.26
N ASP A 268 12.02 19.67 -3.69
CA ASP A 268 12.24 18.28 -3.24
C ASP A 268 11.55 18.00 -1.88
N ASP A 269 11.41 19.03 -1.04
CA ASP A 269 10.94 18.92 0.34
C ASP A 269 9.68 19.77 0.63
N TRP A 270 8.92 19.35 1.65
CA TRP A 270 7.82 20.14 2.21
C TRP A 270 8.35 21.34 2.98
N THR A 271 7.82 22.52 2.66
CA THR A 271 8.17 23.78 3.35
C THR A 271 7.03 24.20 4.27
N ILE A 272 7.36 24.55 5.51
CA ILE A 272 6.38 25.09 6.46
C ILE A 272 5.86 26.46 6.00
N ILE A 273 4.56 26.67 6.08
CA ILE A 273 3.93 27.97 5.81
C ILE A 273 3.98 28.78 7.10
N ALA A 274 4.96 29.69 7.17
CA ALA A 274 5.25 30.42 8.40
C ALA A 274 4.05 31.24 8.90
N GLY A 275 3.70 31.07 10.17
CA GLY A 275 2.62 31.79 10.84
C GLY A 275 1.24 31.15 10.74
N GLU A 276 1.08 30.10 9.92
CA GLU A 276 -0.20 29.41 9.72
C GLU A 276 -0.32 28.22 10.66
N ALA A 277 -0.76 28.50 11.89
CA ALA A 277 -0.88 27.50 12.97
C ALA A 277 -2.34 27.15 13.37
N GLY A 278 -3.31 27.69 12.63
CA GLY A 278 -4.73 27.48 12.90
C GLY A 278 -5.35 26.31 12.13
N ALA A 279 -6.57 25.92 12.52
CA ALA A 279 -7.36 24.90 11.83
C ALA A 279 -7.79 25.30 10.41
N SER A 280 -7.66 26.59 10.05
CA SER A 280 -8.00 27.12 8.74
C SER A 280 -6.82 27.92 8.20
N TYR A 281 -6.55 27.77 6.91
CA TYR A 281 -5.53 28.50 6.19
C TYR A 281 -6.15 29.11 4.93
N SER A 282 -6.04 30.43 4.77
CA SER A 282 -6.55 31.14 3.61
C SER A 282 -5.45 31.90 2.90
N PHE A 283 -5.43 31.83 1.57
CA PHE A 283 -4.48 32.54 0.74
C PHE A 283 -5.10 32.88 -0.62
N THR A 284 -4.43 33.75 -1.37
CA THR A 284 -4.85 34.12 -2.73
C THR A 284 -4.24 33.16 -3.73
N ALA A 285 -5.07 32.57 -4.59
CA ALA A 285 -4.60 31.78 -5.72
C ALA A 285 -3.81 32.67 -6.69
N THR A 286 -2.50 32.43 -6.78
CA THR A 286 -1.62 33.06 -7.76
C THR A 286 -1.05 32.00 -8.70
N ARG A 287 -0.61 32.40 -9.89
CA ARG A 287 -0.13 31.44 -10.90
C ARG A 287 1.16 30.75 -10.49
N GLU A 288 1.96 31.42 -9.66
CA GLU A 288 3.19 30.88 -9.08
C GLU A 288 2.90 29.69 -8.16
N LEU A 289 1.68 29.59 -7.64
CA LEU A 289 1.24 28.50 -6.78
C LEU A 289 0.59 27.34 -7.53
N ASN A 290 0.48 27.41 -8.87
CA ASN A 290 -0.14 26.34 -9.65
C ASN A 290 0.61 25.01 -9.48
N ALA A 291 -0.16 23.95 -9.25
CA ALA A 291 0.30 22.60 -8.94
C ALA A 291 1.12 22.48 -7.64
N CYS A 292 1.06 23.47 -6.75
CA CYS A 292 1.55 23.28 -5.38
C CYS A 292 0.61 22.36 -4.60
N GLU A 293 1.20 21.45 -3.84
CA GLU A 293 0.51 20.57 -2.91
C GLU A 293 0.54 21.16 -1.51
N TYR A 294 -0.49 20.85 -0.72
CA TYR A 294 -0.64 21.31 0.66
C TYR A 294 -0.97 20.14 1.58
N VAL A 295 -0.33 20.11 2.75
CA VAL A 295 -0.66 19.19 3.86
C VAL A 295 -0.79 19.99 5.14
N VAL A 296 -1.58 19.46 6.08
CA VAL A 296 -1.65 19.97 7.45
C VAL A 296 -1.24 18.87 8.41
N LYS A 297 -0.51 19.26 9.45
CA LYS A 297 -0.13 18.39 10.56
C LYS A 297 -0.76 18.90 11.84
N LEU A 298 -1.32 18.00 12.63
CA LEU A 298 -1.83 18.25 13.98
C LEU A 298 -0.78 17.79 14.98
N TYR A 299 -0.55 18.62 16.00
CA TYR A 299 0.44 18.38 17.04
C TYR A 299 -0.22 18.28 18.41
N ASP A 300 0.39 17.51 19.29
CA ASP A 300 0.06 17.50 20.72
C ASP A 300 0.80 18.58 21.50
N ASP A 301 0.57 18.62 22.81
CA ASP A 301 1.16 19.60 23.73
C ASP A 301 2.70 19.49 23.81
N ASP A 302 3.25 18.31 23.52
CA ASP A 302 4.69 18.04 23.47
C ASP A 302 5.32 18.38 22.11
N HIS A 303 4.53 18.96 21.20
CA HIS A 303 4.92 19.27 19.81
C HIS A 303 5.28 18.02 18.99
N ALA A 304 4.77 16.85 19.35
CA ALA A 304 4.84 15.66 18.50
C ALA A 304 3.68 15.66 17.50
N VAL A 305 3.92 15.15 16.29
CA VAL A 305 2.88 15.06 15.25
C VAL A 305 1.92 13.93 15.62
N THR A 306 0.66 14.27 15.88
CA THR A 306 -0.41 13.32 16.18
C THR A 306 -1.09 12.80 14.91
N ALA A 307 -1.25 13.65 13.89
CA ALA A 307 -1.87 13.29 12.63
C ALA A 307 -1.35 14.16 11.47
N THR A 308 -1.31 13.59 10.26
CA THR A 308 -0.96 14.30 9.02
C THR A 308 -2.03 14.01 7.98
N SER A 309 -2.47 15.02 7.23
CA SER A 309 -3.42 14.82 6.13
C SER A 309 -2.76 14.22 4.88
N GLU A 310 -3.56 13.58 4.03
CA GLU A 310 -3.19 13.40 2.63
C GLU A 310 -2.99 14.76 1.95
N PRO A 311 -2.12 14.86 0.92
CA PRO A 311 -1.89 16.09 0.19
C PRO A 311 -3.09 16.46 -0.69
N VAL A 312 -3.37 17.76 -0.79
CA VAL A 312 -4.30 18.32 -1.78
C VAL A 312 -3.55 19.23 -2.74
N THR A 313 -3.88 19.17 -4.04
CA THR A 313 -3.19 19.94 -5.08
C THR A 313 -4.01 21.16 -5.47
N LEU A 314 -3.36 22.33 -5.55
CA LEU A 314 -3.96 23.56 -6.05
C LEU A 314 -3.78 23.66 -7.58
N TRP A 315 -4.87 23.93 -8.29
CA TRP A 315 -4.84 24.26 -9.72
C TRP A 315 -5.27 25.72 -9.92
N VAL A 316 -4.50 26.51 -10.67
CA VAL A 316 -4.79 27.93 -10.94
C VAL A 316 -4.80 28.22 -12.43
N ALA A 317 -5.88 28.83 -12.92
CA ALA A 317 -6.11 29.10 -14.32
C ALA A 317 -5.11 30.11 -14.93
N PHE A 318 -4.73 29.90 -16.19
CA PHE A 318 -3.91 30.82 -16.99
C PHE A 318 -4.81 31.54 -18.03
N PRO A 319 -4.67 32.87 -18.24
CA PRO A 319 -5.44 33.58 -19.25
C PRO A 319 -4.93 33.24 -20.65
N PRO A 320 -5.79 33.30 -21.68
CA PRO A 320 -5.37 33.11 -23.06
C PRO A 320 -4.54 34.30 -23.54
N GLU A 321 -3.30 34.06 -24.00
CA GLU A 321 -2.49 35.09 -24.68
C GLU A 321 -3.02 35.37 -26.11
N PRO A 322 -3.00 36.63 -26.60
CA PRO A 322 -3.30 36.94 -27.99
C PRO A 322 -2.08 36.67 -28.88
N GLY A 323 -1.88 35.40 -29.23
CA GLY A 323 -0.88 34.89 -30.17
C GLY A 323 -1.11 33.38 -30.36
N THR A 324 -1.25 32.92 -31.60
CA THR A 324 -1.91 31.66 -31.99
C THR A 324 -1.49 30.38 -31.24
N SER A 325 -2.22 30.01 -30.18
CA SER A 325 -2.50 28.64 -29.71
C SER A 325 -3.60 28.63 -28.62
N GLN A 326 -4.43 27.57 -28.58
CA GLN A 326 -5.69 27.41 -27.82
C GLN A 326 -5.55 26.64 -26.50
N THR A 327 -6.56 26.74 -25.62
CA THR A 327 -6.85 25.90 -24.44
C THR A 327 -6.86 24.40 -24.76
N ILE A 328 -6.30 23.56 -23.88
CA ILE A 328 -6.51 22.11 -23.89
C ILE A 328 -7.18 21.71 -22.57
N THR A 329 -8.47 21.36 -22.65
CA THR A 329 -9.23 20.64 -21.63
C THR A 329 -9.22 19.16 -22.01
N ALA A 330 -8.97 18.25 -21.05
CA ALA A 330 -9.10 16.80 -21.28
C ALA A 330 -10.16 16.22 -20.34
N SER A 331 -11.38 16.09 -20.85
CA SER A 331 -12.44 15.28 -20.27
C SER A 331 -12.46 13.93 -20.99
N ILE A 332 -12.39 12.80 -20.28
CA ILE A 332 -12.64 11.48 -20.88
C ILE A 332 -14.12 11.17 -20.66
N ASP A 333 -14.90 11.34 -21.71
CA ASP A 333 -16.28 10.89 -21.81
C ASP A 333 -16.29 9.35 -21.94
N GLU A 334 -17.01 8.63 -21.07
CA GLU A 334 -17.13 7.16 -21.11
C GLU A 334 -17.73 6.63 -22.42
N THR A 335 -18.28 7.53 -23.26
CA THR A 335 -18.78 7.21 -24.61
C THR A 335 -17.80 7.55 -25.74
N GLN A 336 -16.66 8.20 -25.45
CA GLN A 336 -15.65 8.58 -26.44
C GLN A 336 -14.41 7.69 -26.39
N GLY A 337 -14.46 6.60 -27.13
CA GLY A 337 -13.28 6.06 -27.77
C GLY A 337 -13.56 5.85 -29.25
N SER A 338 -12.52 5.80 -30.07
CA SER A 338 -12.63 5.62 -31.51
C SER A 338 -11.96 4.33 -31.92
N LEU A 339 -12.49 3.76 -33.00
CA LEU A 339 -11.79 2.75 -33.78
C LEU A 339 -11.21 3.46 -34.99
N VAL A 340 -9.88 3.47 -35.09
CA VAL A 340 -9.16 4.13 -36.19
C VAL A 340 -8.36 3.09 -36.95
N ILE A 341 -8.44 3.15 -38.27
CA ILE A 341 -7.56 2.42 -39.18
C ILE A 341 -6.73 3.44 -39.96
N SER A 342 -5.41 3.25 -40.01
CA SER A 342 -4.48 4.15 -40.65
C SER A 342 -3.34 3.41 -41.34
N VAL A 343 -2.72 4.09 -42.31
CA VAL A 343 -1.50 3.67 -42.98
C VAL A 343 -0.53 4.84 -42.93
N ASP A 344 0.71 4.57 -42.55
CA ASP A 344 1.76 5.58 -42.53
C ASP A 344 1.89 6.23 -43.93
N PRO A 345 1.98 7.56 -44.05
CA PRO A 345 2.19 8.24 -45.33
C PRO A 345 3.29 7.64 -46.21
N ASP A 346 4.40 7.20 -45.62
CA ASP A 346 5.53 6.60 -46.35
C ASP A 346 5.22 5.17 -46.84
N ASP A 347 4.18 4.55 -46.28
CA ASP A 347 3.71 3.20 -46.56
C ASP A 347 2.48 3.15 -47.49
N ARG A 348 1.99 4.30 -47.96
CA ARG A 348 0.79 4.36 -48.82
C ARG A 348 1.01 3.81 -50.23
N ALA A 349 2.27 3.64 -50.63
CA ALA A 349 2.63 3.10 -51.93
C ALA A 349 3.11 1.64 -51.80
N VAL A 350 2.39 0.73 -52.45
CA VAL A 350 2.83 -0.65 -52.68
C VAL A 350 3.12 -0.81 -54.16
N VAL A 351 4.37 -1.16 -54.49
CA VAL A 351 4.80 -1.44 -55.86
C VAL A 351 5.12 -2.92 -55.96
N LEU A 352 4.35 -3.63 -56.79
CA LEU A 352 4.64 -5.03 -57.09
C LEU A 352 5.80 -5.14 -58.10
N PRO A 353 6.64 -6.17 -58.01
CA PRO A 353 7.63 -6.48 -59.04
C PRO A 353 6.99 -6.73 -60.41
N PRO A 354 7.76 -6.64 -61.52
CA PRO A 354 7.28 -7.00 -62.84
C PRO A 354 6.69 -8.41 -62.86
N ALA A 355 5.49 -8.56 -63.44
CA ALA A 355 4.82 -9.85 -63.52
C ALA A 355 5.58 -10.82 -64.45
N GLN A 356 5.60 -12.10 -64.08
CA GLN A 356 6.22 -13.18 -64.83
C GLN A 356 5.18 -14.14 -65.39
N LEU A 357 5.47 -14.77 -66.53
CA LEU A 357 4.56 -15.72 -67.15
C LEU A 357 4.46 -16.97 -66.27
N ALA A 358 3.24 -17.36 -65.90
CA ALA A 358 3.00 -18.58 -65.13
C ALA A 358 3.41 -19.83 -65.94
N ALA A 359 3.72 -20.93 -65.25
CA ALA A 359 4.14 -22.19 -65.89
C ALA A 359 3.10 -22.76 -66.87
N GLY A 360 1.82 -22.42 -66.71
CA GLY A 360 0.73 -22.78 -67.62
C GLY A 360 0.66 -21.95 -68.91
N GLY A 361 1.41 -20.83 -68.99
CA GLY A 361 1.50 -19.98 -70.18
C GLY A 361 0.26 -19.13 -70.47
N ASP A 362 -0.74 -19.10 -69.59
CA ASP A 362 -2.05 -18.47 -69.76
C ASP A 362 -2.26 -17.23 -68.87
N ARG A 363 -1.31 -16.95 -67.95
CA ARG A 363 -1.42 -15.88 -66.95
C ARG A 363 -0.09 -15.18 -66.67
N TRP A 364 -0.15 -13.89 -66.36
CA TRP A 364 0.95 -13.12 -65.78
C TRP A 364 0.76 -13.01 -64.27
N GLU A 365 1.81 -13.29 -63.48
CA GLU A 365 1.76 -13.29 -62.01
C GLU A 365 2.82 -12.41 -61.36
N SER A 366 2.46 -11.73 -60.29
CA SER A 366 3.38 -10.97 -59.44
C SER A 366 3.01 -11.09 -57.97
N THR A 367 4.01 -11.10 -57.09
CA THR A 367 3.84 -11.22 -55.64
C THR A 367 4.56 -10.09 -54.92
N GLY A 368 3.96 -9.59 -53.85
CA GLY A 368 4.54 -8.53 -53.01
C GLY A 368 3.90 -8.48 -51.64
N GLU A 369 4.15 -7.41 -50.91
CA GLU A 369 3.69 -7.25 -49.53
C GLU A 369 2.89 -5.96 -49.37
N LEU A 370 1.75 -6.06 -48.69
CA LEU A 370 1.03 -4.90 -48.17
C LEU A 370 1.87 -4.27 -47.06
N ARG A 371 1.98 -2.94 -47.11
CA ARG A 371 2.63 -2.19 -46.02
C ARG A 371 1.78 -2.22 -44.74
N PRO A 372 2.39 -2.01 -43.56
CA PRO A 372 1.66 -2.08 -42.29
C PRO A 372 0.42 -1.19 -42.25
N VAL A 373 -0.70 -1.77 -41.82
CA VAL A 373 -1.95 -1.08 -41.53
C VAL A 373 -2.13 -1.07 -40.02
N THR A 374 -2.24 0.12 -39.42
CA THR A 374 -2.42 0.27 -37.97
C THR A 374 -3.90 0.36 -37.64
N VAL A 375 -4.35 -0.44 -36.68
CA VAL A 375 -5.70 -0.37 -36.09
C VAL A 375 -5.55 -0.03 -34.62
N THR A 376 -6.16 1.08 -34.21
CA THR A 376 -6.17 1.54 -32.81
C THR A 376 -7.62 1.57 -32.32
N ASP A 377 -7.92 0.84 -31.26
CA ASP A 377 -9.23 0.87 -30.58
C ASP A 377 -9.08 1.42 -29.16
N THR A 378 -9.70 2.57 -28.91
CA THR A 378 -9.76 3.21 -27.59
C THR A 378 -11.14 3.13 -26.95
N ARG A 379 -12.13 2.43 -27.58
CA ARG A 379 -13.52 2.38 -27.12
C ARG A 379 -13.64 1.79 -25.71
N ALA A 380 -14.35 2.51 -24.84
CA ALA A 380 -14.57 2.15 -23.44
C ALA A 380 -15.30 0.80 -23.27
N GLY A 381 -16.26 0.49 -24.16
CA GLY A 381 -17.08 -0.73 -24.11
C GLY A 381 -16.45 -2.01 -24.64
N GLN A 382 -15.21 -1.96 -25.16
CA GLN A 382 -14.48 -3.10 -25.74
C GLN A 382 -15.32 -4.02 -26.66
N PRO A 383 -16.08 -3.48 -27.65
CA PRO A 383 -17.07 -4.26 -28.40
C PRO A 383 -16.46 -5.28 -29.37
N GLY A 384 -15.13 -5.28 -29.56
CA GLY A 384 -14.45 -6.00 -30.63
C GLY A 384 -14.48 -5.19 -31.93
N TRP A 385 -13.70 -5.60 -32.92
CA TRP A 385 -13.64 -4.92 -34.23
C TRP A 385 -13.26 -5.84 -35.37
N SER A 386 -13.58 -5.42 -36.59
CA SER A 386 -13.13 -6.06 -37.84
C SER A 386 -12.56 -5.03 -38.80
N ALA A 387 -11.32 -5.24 -39.25
CA ALA A 387 -10.68 -4.48 -40.31
C ALA A 387 -10.77 -5.23 -41.64
N SER A 388 -11.16 -4.54 -42.70
CA SER A 388 -11.39 -5.08 -44.03
C SER A 388 -10.83 -4.15 -45.12
N GLY A 389 -10.67 -4.66 -46.33
CA GLY A 389 -10.24 -3.87 -47.47
C GLY A 389 -10.88 -4.33 -48.78
N GLN A 390 -11.02 -3.38 -49.70
CA GLN A 390 -11.55 -3.59 -51.04
C GLN A 390 -10.94 -2.60 -52.04
N ILE A 391 -10.91 -2.99 -53.30
CA ILE A 391 -10.55 -2.14 -54.43
C ILE A 391 -11.83 -1.98 -55.27
N PRO A 392 -12.60 -0.89 -55.06
CA PRO A 392 -13.93 -0.74 -55.66
C PRO A 392 -13.90 -0.36 -57.14
N ALA A 393 -12.73 0.02 -57.67
CA ALA A 393 -12.55 0.42 -59.06
C ALA A 393 -11.44 -0.40 -59.71
N ASP A 394 -11.63 -0.72 -60.99
CA ASP A 394 -10.66 -1.48 -61.77
C ASP A 394 -9.29 -0.81 -61.83
N PHE A 395 -8.25 -1.64 -62.01
CA PHE A 395 -6.91 -1.16 -62.28
C PHE A 395 -6.88 -0.40 -63.60
N THR A 396 -6.23 0.76 -63.61
CA THR A 396 -6.12 1.62 -64.79
C THR A 396 -4.65 1.74 -65.22
N GLY A 397 -4.40 1.62 -66.52
CA GLY A 397 -3.07 1.66 -67.12
C GLY A 397 -2.98 2.59 -68.34
N PRO A 398 -1.88 2.52 -69.11
CA PRO A 398 -1.64 3.42 -70.24
C PRO A 398 -2.74 3.32 -71.30
N ASN A 399 -3.03 4.43 -71.98
CA ASN A 399 -4.03 4.52 -73.06
C ASN A 399 -5.45 4.09 -72.65
N GLY A 400 -5.77 4.15 -71.35
CA GLY A 400 -7.10 3.80 -70.84
C GLY A 400 -7.36 2.29 -70.72
N ALA A 401 -6.32 1.45 -70.80
CA ALA A 401 -6.45 0.01 -70.56
C ALA A 401 -6.85 -0.25 -69.10
N THR A 402 -7.74 -1.22 -68.87
CA THR A 402 -8.17 -1.60 -67.53
C THR A 402 -8.23 -3.11 -67.32
N PHE A 403 -8.12 -3.56 -66.06
CA PHE A 403 -8.46 -4.93 -65.65
C PHE A 403 -9.09 -4.97 -64.26
N SER A 404 -9.88 -6.02 -64.00
CA SER A 404 -10.66 -6.13 -62.77
C SER A 404 -9.81 -6.19 -61.50
N ALA A 405 -10.24 -5.48 -60.47
CA ALA A 405 -9.71 -5.59 -59.11
C ALA A 405 -9.76 -7.03 -58.53
N GLY A 406 -10.65 -7.88 -59.06
CA GLY A 406 -10.71 -9.30 -58.70
C GLY A 406 -9.41 -10.07 -59.02
N TYR A 407 -8.54 -9.56 -59.87
CA TYR A 407 -7.27 -10.23 -60.19
C TYR A 407 -6.19 -10.08 -59.12
N LEU A 408 -6.41 -9.25 -58.10
CA LEU A 408 -5.54 -9.14 -56.93
C LEU A 408 -6.15 -9.91 -55.75
N GLY A 409 -5.38 -10.84 -55.18
CA GLY A 409 -5.69 -11.54 -53.94
C GLY A 409 -4.71 -11.16 -52.83
N TRP A 410 -5.02 -11.57 -51.59
CA TRP A 410 -4.16 -11.34 -50.44
C TRP A 410 -4.14 -12.48 -49.40
N THR A 411 -3.12 -12.50 -48.55
CA THR A 411 -2.98 -13.42 -47.41
C THR A 411 -2.70 -12.62 -46.14
N PRO A 412 -3.73 -12.31 -45.32
CA PRO A 412 -3.57 -11.47 -44.13
C PRO A 412 -2.67 -12.05 -43.04
N ARG A 413 -2.07 -11.17 -42.23
CA ARG A 413 -1.25 -11.51 -41.06
C ARG A 413 -1.28 -10.41 -39.99
N VAL A 414 -1.03 -10.80 -38.74
CA VAL A 414 -0.78 -9.85 -37.63
C VAL A 414 0.72 -9.64 -37.52
N LEU A 415 1.18 -8.40 -37.62
CA LEU A 415 2.59 -8.01 -37.52
C LEU A 415 2.99 -7.71 -36.08
N ALA A 416 2.12 -7.00 -35.35
CA ALA A 416 2.29 -6.63 -33.95
C ALA A 416 0.92 -6.36 -33.30
N GLN A 417 0.83 -6.54 -31.99
CA GLN A 417 -0.34 -6.15 -31.20
C GLN A 417 0.07 -5.84 -29.75
N GLY A 418 -0.69 -4.98 -29.08
CA GLY A 418 -0.48 -4.60 -27.69
C GLY A 418 -0.74 -5.73 -26.69
N SER A 419 -0.24 -5.57 -25.47
CA SER A 419 -0.43 -6.55 -24.39
C SER A 419 -1.92 -6.72 -24.06
N GLY A 420 -2.41 -7.96 -24.10
CA GLY A 420 -3.82 -8.28 -23.82
C GLY A 420 -4.75 -8.14 -25.03
N GLN A 421 -4.26 -7.73 -26.21
CA GLN A 421 -5.03 -7.81 -27.44
C GLN A 421 -5.11 -9.25 -27.97
N GLY A 422 -6.26 -9.59 -28.56
CA GLY A 422 -6.56 -10.90 -29.13
C GLY A 422 -6.80 -10.85 -30.64
N VAL A 423 -5.98 -10.10 -31.38
CA VAL A 423 -6.14 -9.88 -32.82
C VAL A 423 -5.79 -11.15 -33.61
N VAL A 424 -6.67 -11.51 -34.55
CA VAL A 424 -6.53 -12.66 -35.45
C VAL A 424 -6.54 -12.18 -36.91
N ALA A 425 -5.68 -12.77 -37.74
CA ALA A 425 -5.63 -12.47 -39.17
C ALA A 425 -6.87 -12.99 -39.92
N GLY A 426 -7.31 -12.26 -40.95
CA GLY A 426 -8.39 -12.68 -41.83
C GLY A 426 -8.01 -13.87 -42.74
N PRO A 427 -9.01 -14.49 -43.41
CA PRO A 427 -8.76 -15.61 -44.32
C PRO A 427 -8.03 -15.17 -45.60
N GLU A 428 -7.34 -16.12 -46.23
CA GLU A 428 -6.74 -15.91 -47.55
C GLU A 428 -7.81 -15.64 -48.61
N VAL A 429 -7.55 -14.67 -49.49
CA VAL A 429 -8.35 -14.37 -50.67
C VAL A 429 -7.51 -14.64 -51.90
N THR A 430 -7.85 -15.68 -52.64
CA THR A 430 -7.18 -16.02 -53.89
C THR A 430 -7.60 -15.05 -55.01
N PRO A 431 -6.70 -14.72 -55.96
CA PRO A 431 -7.07 -14.00 -57.18
C PRO A 431 -8.22 -14.65 -57.95
N TYR A 432 -9.00 -13.84 -58.66
CA TYR A 432 -10.14 -14.27 -59.45
C TYR A 432 -9.76 -15.37 -60.45
N VAL A 433 -10.54 -16.44 -60.42
CA VAL A 433 -10.56 -17.52 -61.42
C VAL A 433 -11.97 -17.62 -61.98
N VAL A 434 -12.06 -17.74 -63.31
CA VAL A 434 -13.34 -17.88 -64.04
C VAL A 434 -14.14 -19.04 -63.45
N GLY A 435 -15.39 -18.77 -63.05
CA GLY A 435 -16.32 -19.75 -62.45
C GLY A 435 -16.24 -19.89 -60.92
N THR A 436 -15.14 -19.48 -60.29
CA THR A 436 -14.93 -19.57 -58.83
C THR A 436 -15.06 -18.21 -58.13
N GLY A 437 -14.85 -17.11 -58.85
CA GLY A 437 -14.80 -15.77 -58.24
C GLY A 437 -13.46 -15.53 -57.52
N GLY A 438 -13.38 -14.45 -56.74
CA GLY A 438 -12.20 -14.15 -55.91
C GLY A 438 -11.69 -12.72 -56.03
N GLY A 439 -10.59 -12.47 -55.31
CA GLY A 439 -9.86 -11.21 -55.24
C GLY A 439 -10.54 -10.09 -54.47
N LEU A 440 -9.90 -8.91 -54.51
CA LEU A 440 -10.24 -7.75 -53.69
C LEU A 440 -11.23 -6.78 -54.36
N GLY A 441 -11.92 -7.21 -55.42
CA GLY A 441 -13.05 -6.44 -55.98
C GLY A 441 -14.24 -6.33 -55.03
N ASN A 442 -14.31 -7.21 -54.02
CA ASN A 442 -15.27 -7.15 -52.92
C ASN A 442 -14.52 -6.99 -51.58
N SER A 443 -15.22 -6.52 -50.55
CA SER A 443 -14.66 -6.40 -49.19
C SER A 443 -14.22 -7.75 -48.63
N ALA A 444 -12.97 -7.81 -48.20
CA ALA A 444 -12.36 -8.95 -47.54
C ALA A 444 -11.79 -8.54 -46.18
N VAL A 445 -11.84 -9.43 -45.19
CA VAL A 445 -11.32 -9.17 -43.85
C VAL A 445 -9.78 -9.28 -43.84
N LEU A 446 -9.13 -8.27 -43.27
CA LEU A 446 -7.70 -8.22 -43.02
C LEU A 446 -7.37 -8.73 -41.60
N GLY A 447 -8.18 -8.39 -40.60
CA GLY A 447 -8.03 -8.90 -39.24
C GLY A 447 -9.20 -8.54 -38.33
N THR A 448 -9.35 -9.27 -37.23
CA THR A 448 -10.45 -9.08 -36.27
C THR A 448 -9.96 -9.18 -34.84
N ALA A 449 -10.59 -8.48 -33.91
CA ALA A 449 -10.43 -8.67 -32.48
C ALA A 449 -11.79 -8.98 -31.82
N PRO A 450 -11.88 -10.00 -30.95
CA PRO A 450 -13.12 -10.30 -30.25
C PRO A 450 -13.42 -9.25 -29.17
N GLY A 451 -14.69 -9.19 -28.74
CA GLY A 451 -15.12 -8.35 -27.63
C GLY A 451 -14.30 -8.65 -26.36
N GLY A 452 -13.92 -7.60 -25.64
CA GLY A 452 -13.05 -7.68 -24.46
C GLY A 452 -11.55 -7.85 -24.75
N ALA A 453 -11.13 -7.98 -26.02
CA ALA A 453 -9.71 -8.13 -26.39
C ALA A 453 -9.29 -7.22 -27.57
N GLY A 454 -10.09 -6.18 -27.87
CA GLY A 454 -9.85 -5.26 -28.97
C GLY A 454 -9.02 -4.02 -28.62
N ARG A 455 -9.00 -3.59 -27.35
CA ARG A 455 -8.42 -2.32 -26.91
C ARG A 455 -6.90 -2.27 -27.07
N GLY A 456 -6.39 -1.19 -27.65
CA GLY A 456 -4.96 -0.99 -27.90
C GLY A 456 -4.65 -0.83 -29.39
N THR A 457 -3.36 -0.95 -29.74
CA THR A 457 -2.86 -0.73 -31.11
C THR A 457 -2.29 -2.02 -31.70
N ALA A 458 -2.80 -2.41 -32.86
CA ALA A 458 -2.32 -3.54 -33.64
C ALA A 458 -1.86 -3.12 -35.04
N GLN A 459 -0.85 -3.81 -35.57
CA GLN A 459 -0.39 -3.66 -36.94
C GLN A 459 -0.72 -4.92 -37.73
N LEU A 460 -1.42 -4.75 -38.84
CA LEU A 460 -1.81 -5.79 -39.77
C LEU A 460 -1.00 -5.66 -41.07
N GLY A 461 -0.76 -6.77 -41.75
CA GLY A 461 -0.16 -6.82 -43.08
C GLY A 461 -0.80 -7.92 -43.92
N ALA A 462 -0.42 -8.03 -45.19
CA ALA A 462 -0.86 -9.12 -46.05
C ALA A 462 0.14 -9.39 -47.17
N GLY A 463 0.34 -10.66 -47.54
CA GLY A 463 0.98 -11.01 -48.80
C GLY A 463 0.02 -10.66 -49.94
N LEU A 464 0.52 -10.11 -51.05
CA LEU A 464 -0.27 -9.73 -52.22
C LEU A 464 0.09 -10.63 -53.40
N ARG A 465 -0.93 -11.07 -54.15
CA ARG A 465 -0.76 -11.88 -55.35
C ARG A 465 -1.62 -11.33 -56.48
N LEU A 466 -0.99 -10.84 -57.54
CA LEU A 466 -1.65 -10.42 -58.77
C LEU A 466 -1.58 -11.57 -59.78
N SER A 467 -2.69 -11.89 -60.43
CA SER A 467 -2.74 -12.86 -61.53
C SER A 467 -3.68 -12.32 -62.60
N VAL A 468 -3.20 -12.03 -63.81
CA VAL A 468 -3.98 -11.43 -64.92
C VAL A 468 -3.86 -12.24 -66.21
N PRO A 469 -4.83 -12.19 -67.14
CA PRO A 469 -4.77 -12.90 -68.42
C PRO A 469 -3.59 -12.45 -69.29
N THR A 470 -3.06 -13.34 -70.13
CA THR A 470 -1.93 -13.03 -71.04
C THR A 470 -2.22 -11.91 -72.04
N GLU A 471 -3.49 -11.64 -72.32
CA GLU A 471 -3.96 -10.60 -73.24
C GLU A 471 -3.97 -9.20 -72.62
N THR A 472 -3.66 -9.08 -71.32
CA THR A 472 -3.55 -7.77 -70.66
C THR A 472 -2.40 -6.98 -71.27
N ALA A 473 -2.69 -5.76 -71.73
CA ALA A 473 -1.70 -4.90 -72.37
C ALA A 473 -0.54 -4.58 -71.41
N ALA A 474 0.69 -4.55 -71.92
CA ALA A 474 1.86 -4.20 -71.13
C ALA A 474 1.79 -2.73 -70.65
N GLY A 475 2.10 -2.49 -69.38
CA GLY A 475 2.09 -1.16 -68.80
C GLY A 475 2.04 -1.18 -67.27
N THR A 476 2.18 0.01 -66.67
CA THR A 476 1.99 0.20 -65.23
C THR A 476 0.51 0.42 -64.94
N TYR A 477 -0.06 -0.35 -64.03
CA TYR A 477 -1.46 -0.23 -63.63
C TYR A 477 -1.59 0.19 -62.16
N THR A 478 -2.55 1.06 -61.88
CA THR A 478 -2.81 1.57 -60.53
C THR A 478 -4.27 1.41 -60.13
N ALA A 479 -4.50 1.07 -58.88
CA ALA A 479 -5.81 1.05 -58.24
C ALA A 479 -5.67 1.47 -56.76
N THR A 480 -6.77 1.93 -56.16
CA THR A 480 -6.80 2.36 -54.76
C THR A 480 -7.43 1.27 -53.90
N LEU A 481 -6.67 0.76 -52.92
CA LEU A 481 -7.19 -0.09 -51.86
C LEU A 481 -7.81 0.77 -50.76
N THR A 482 -9.10 0.60 -50.54
CA THR A 482 -9.85 1.24 -49.45
C THR A 482 -9.90 0.29 -48.26
N LEU A 483 -9.43 0.75 -47.10
CA LEU A 483 -9.46 0.02 -45.84
C LEU A 483 -10.57 0.56 -44.94
N THR A 484 -11.24 -0.31 -44.20
CA THR A 484 -12.37 0.04 -43.32
C THR A 484 -12.30 -0.78 -42.05
N ALA A 485 -12.50 -0.15 -40.90
CA ALA A 485 -12.63 -0.82 -39.61
C ALA A 485 -13.99 -0.51 -38.99
N ILE A 486 -14.66 -1.54 -38.43
CA ILE A 486 -15.97 -1.46 -37.78
C ILE A 486 -15.95 -2.10 -36.40
#